data_AF-A0A916GNQ4-F1
#
_entry.id   AF-A0A916GNQ4-F1
#
_cell.length_a   1.000
_cell.length_b   1.000
_cell.length_c   1.000
_cell.angle_alpha   90.00
_cell.angle_beta   90.00
_cell.angle_gamma   90.00
#
_symmetry.space_group_name_H-M   'P 1'
#
loop_
_entity.id
_entity.type
_entity.pdbx_description
1 polymer ?
#
loop_
_entity_poly.entity_id
_entity_poly.type
_entity_poly.pdbx_seq_one_letter_code
_entity_poly.pdbx_strand_id
1 'polypeptide(L)' 'MNTSLINTEVQPFKATAYYNGRFIDVTEASLKGEWTV' A
#
# COMPACT_ATOMS: atom_id res chain seq x y z
N MET A 1 -21.77 6.81 1.60
CA MET A 1 -21.06 8.04 1.22
C MET A 1 -19.76 7.62 0.57
N ASN A 2 -19.58 7.89 -0.72
CA ASN A 2 -18.33 7.58 -1.42
C ASN A 2 -17.36 8.75 -1.23
N THR A 3 -16.46 8.62 -0.26
CA THR A 3 -15.36 9.57 -0.08
C THR A 3 -14.24 9.17 -1.03
N SER A 4 -14.10 9.89 -2.15
CA SER A 4 -12.99 9.71 -3.07
C SER A 4 -11.74 10.39 -2.51
N LEU A 5 -10.68 9.63 -2.28
CA LEU A 5 -9.41 10.11 -1.71
C LEU A 5 -8.42 10.46 -2.84
N ILE A 6 -8.74 11.51 -3.60
CA ILE A 6 -7.90 12.00 -4.70
C ILE A 6 -6.93 13.06 -4.16
N ASN A 7 -5.66 13.00 -4.58
CA ASN A 7 -4.60 13.93 -4.18
C ASN A 7 -4.36 13.98 -2.66
N THR A 8 -4.64 12.87 -1.96
CA THR A 8 -4.36 12.70 -0.53
C THR A 8 -3.21 11.71 -0.35
N GLU A 9 -2.36 11.93 0.63
CA GLU A 9 -1.30 10.98 0.96
C GLU A 9 -1.87 9.67 1.53
N VAL A 10 -1.25 8.56 1.15
CA VAL A 10 -1.55 7.25 1.72
C VAL A 10 -1.14 7.24 3.19
N GLN A 11 -2.07 6.87 4.06
CA GLN A 11 -1.80 6.78 5.50
C GLN A 11 -0.81 5.64 5.79
N PRO A 12 0.00 5.75 6.86
CA PRO A 12 0.90 4.68 7.26
C PRO A 12 0.16 3.37 7.48
N PHE A 13 0.66 2.29 6.88
CA PHE A 13 0.10 0.97 7.05
C PHE A 13 1.18 -0.09 7.08
N LYS A 14 0.88 -1.19 7.78
CA LYS A 14 1.71 -2.38 7.75
C LYS A 14 0.80 -3.58 7.53
N ALA A 15 1.03 -4.29 6.42
CA ALA A 15 0.27 -5.48 6.07
C ALA A 15 1.24 -6.61 5.72
N THR A 16 0.83 -7.86 5.96
CA THR A 16 1.58 -9.03 5.51
C THR A 16 0.92 -9.56 4.25
N ALA A 17 1.67 -9.66 3.16
CA ALA A 17 1.21 -10.16 1.86
C ALA A 17 1.93 -11.47 1.51
N TYR A 18 1.25 -12.37 0.81
CA TYR A 18 1.89 -13.58 0.27
C TYR A 18 2.34 -13.30 -1.16
N TYR A 19 3.66 -13.33 -1.40
CA TYR A 19 4.26 -13.09 -2.69
C TYR A 19 5.33 -14.15 -2.98
N ASN A 20 5.24 -14.78 -4.16
CA ASN A 20 6.21 -15.79 -4.65
C ASN A 20 6.54 -16.90 -3.63
N GLY A 21 5.53 -17.44 -2.95
CA GLY A 21 5.73 -18.56 -2.02
C GLY A 21 6.10 -18.16 -0.59
N ARG A 22 6.17 -16.86 -0.27
CA ARG A 22 6.59 -16.36 1.03
C ARG A 22 5.69 -15.23 1.53
N PHE A 23 5.62 -15.09 2.84
CA PHE A 23 4.99 -13.93 3.48
C PHE A 23 6.01 -12.80 3.59
N ILE A 24 5.64 -11.63 3.08
CA ILE A 24 6.43 -10.39 3.13
C ILE A 24 5.63 -9.30 3.83
N ASP A 25 6.33 -8.40 4.51
CA ASP A 25 5.71 -7.20 5.08
C ASP A 25 5.71 -6.09 4.03
N VAL A 26 4.53 -5.54 3.75
CA VAL A 26 4.28 -4.43 2.84
C VAL A 26 3.88 -3.22 3.65
N THR A 27 4.50 -2.09 3.36
CA THR A 27 4.23 -0.80 4.02
C THR A 27 4.00 0.30 2.98
N GLU A 28 3.45 1.43 3.41
CA GLU A 28 3.27 2.61 2.55
C GLU A 28 4.59 3.09 1.95
N ALA A 29 5.71 2.84 2.64
CA ALA A 29 7.04 3.19 2.14
C ALA A 29 7.43 2.39 0.90
N SER A 30 6.97 1.13 0.78
CA SER A 30 7.22 0.31 -0.42
C SER A 30 6.46 0.79 -1.65
N LEU A 31 5.40 1.57 -1.47
CA LEU A 31 4.59 2.12 -2.56
C LEU A 31 5.17 3.44 -3.09
N LYS A 32 6.12 4.06 -2.38
CA LYS A 32 6.68 5.36 -2.78
C LYS A 32 7.62 5.17 -3.98
N GLY A 33 7.30 5.84 -5.08
CA GLY A 33 8.11 5.81 -6.30
C GLY A 33 7.67 4.79 -7.34
N GLU A 34 6.72 3.92 -7.00
CA GLU A 34 6.07 2.99 -7.93
C GLU A 34 4.58 3.32 -8.08
N TRP A 35 4.03 3.05 -9.26
CA TRP A 35 2.58 3.19 -9.47
C TRP A 35 1.87 1.98 -8.86
N THR A 36 1.09 2.22 -7.80
CA THR A 36 0.31 1.21 -7.08
C THR A 36 -1.17 1.34 -7.42
N VAL A 37 -1.87 0.20 -7.55
CA VAL A 37 -3.32 0.10 -7.82
C VAL A 37 -4.02 -0.63 -6.70
#